data_AF-A0A6N9V2Z3-F1
#
_entry.id   AF-A0A6N9V2Z3-F1
#
_cell.length_a   1.000
_cell.length_b   1.000
_cell.length_c   1.000
_cell.angle_alpha   90.00
_cell.angle_beta   90.00
_cell.angle_gamma   90.00
#
_symmetry.space_group_name_H-M   'P 1'
#
loop_
_entity.id
_entity.type
_entity.pdbx_description
1 polymer ?
#
loop_
_entity_poly.entity_id
_entity_poly.type
_entity_poly.pdbx_seq_one_letter_code
_entity_poly.pdbx_strand_id
1 'polypeptide(L)'
;GRTTYGELDRRANGIARKLRSLAVAPGTTVGVSMRRGPEMIAAVLGILKAGGAYLPVEPSLAPERAAGMFEDTRTRLLLTTSDTHRPPAPDGILTIEV
;
A
#
# COMPACT_ATOMS: atom_id res chain seq x y z
N GLY A 1 13.87 -9.66 4.36
CA GLY A 1 14.89 -10.69 4.08
C GLY A 1 15.76 -10.29 2.89
N ARG A 2 16.55 -11.20 2.32
CA ARG A 2 17.17 -11.00 1.00
C ARG A 2 16.19 -11.48 -0.08
N THR A 3 16.15 -10.80 -1.22
CA THR A 3 15.34 -11.22 -2.39
C THR A 3 16.10 -10.91 -3.67
N THR A 4 15.88 -11.71 -4.71
CA THR A 4 16.37 -11.40 -6.06
C THR A 4 15.44 -10.41 -6.77
N TYR A 5 15.94 -9.73 -7.80
CA TYR A 5 15.09 -8.87 -8.64
C TYR A 5 13.90 -9.62 -9.24
N GLY A 6 14.09 -10.87 -9.67
CA GLY A 6 13.01 -11.68 -10.26
C GLY A 6 11.96 -12.14 -9.23
N GLU A 7 12.32 -12.36 -7.97
CA GLU A 7 11.37 -12.61 -6.89
C GLU A 7 10.58 -11.35 -6.53
N LEU A 8 11.28 -10.22 -6.41
CA LEU A 8 10.68 -8.92 -6.13
C LEU A 8 9.65 -8.55 -7.20
N ASP A 9 10.03 -8.68 -8.47
CA ASP A 9 9.15 -8.37 -9.60
C ASP A 9 7.92 -9.28 -9.66
N ARG A 10 8.10 -10.59 -9.43
CA ARG A 10 6.97 -11.54 -9.36
C ARG A 10 5.97 -11.17 -8.26
N ARG A 11 6.45 -10.78 -7.07
CA ARG A 11 5.58 -10.34 -5.98
C ARG A 11 4.87 -9.03 -6.32
N ALA A 12 5.60 -8.05 -6.84
CA ALA A 12 5.04 -6.78 -7.29
C ALA A 12 3.97 -6.96 -8.38
N ASN A 13 4.18 -7.85 -9.35
CA ASN A 13 3.21 -8.18 -10.40
C ASN A 13 1.94 -8.84 -9.82
N GLY A 14 2.08 -9.66 -8.77
CA GLY A 14 0.94 -10.22 -8.04
C GLY A 14 0.08 -9.14 -7.37
N ILE A 15 0.74 -8.22 -6.68
CA ILE A 15 0.10 -7.05 -6.03
C ILE A 15 -0.60 -6.18 -7.08
N ALA A 16 0.09 -5.88 -8.19
CA ALA A 16 -0.46 -5.04 -9.27
C ALA A 16 -1.75 -5.62 -9.86
N ARG A 17 -1.80 -6.95 -10.09
CA ARG A 17 -3.02 -7.63 -10.56
C ARG A 17 -4.18 -7.51 -9.57
N LYS A 18 -3.91 -7.70 -8.28
CA LYS A 18 -4.90 -7.53 -7.20
C LYS A 18 -5.42 -6.09 -7.17
N LEU A 19 -4.54 -5.10 -7.22
CA LEU A 19 -4.91 -3.68 -7.23
C LEU A 19 -5.76 -3.30 -8.46
N ARG A 20 -5.41 -3.82 -9.65
CA ARG A 20 -6.23 -3.61 -10.86
C ARG A 20 -7.63 -4.20 -10.74
N SER A 21 -7.79 -5.37 -10.10
CA SER A 21 -9.12 -5.92 -9.80
C SER A 21 -9.93 -5.08 -8.82
N LEU A 22 -9.28 -4.16 -8.09
CA LEU A 22 -9.91 -3.16 -7.21
C LEU A 22 -10.01 -1.79 -7.88
N ALA A 23 -9.96 -1.74 -9.21
CA ALA A 23 -10.06 -0.54 -10.03
C ALA A 23 -8.97 0.52 -9.80
N VAL A 24 -7.79 0.13 -9.29
CA VAL A 24 -6.62 1.03 -9.29
C VAL A 24 -6.20 1.31 -10.72
N ALA A 25 -6.10 2.61 -11.04
CA ALA A 25 -5.80 3.15 -12.35
C ALA A 25 -4.93 4.43 -12.22
N PRO A 26 -4.45 5.02 -13.33
CA PRO A 26 -3.80 6.33 -13.30
C PRO A 26 -4.59 7.37 -12.51
N GLY A 27 -3.93 8.02 -11.56
CA GLY A 27 -4.55 9.01 -10.64
C GLY A 27 -5.16 8.41 -9.37
N THR A 28 -5.20 7.09 -9.20
CA THR A 28 -5.61 6.46 -7.94
C THR A 28 -4.44 6.44 -6.94
N THR A 29 -4.68 6.98 -5.73
CA THR A 29 -3.73 6.90 -4.63
C THR A 29 -4.02 5.66 -3.77
N VAL A 30 -2.97 4.92 -3.38
CA VAL A 30 -3.04 3.74 -2.52
C VAL A 30 -2.08 3.94 -1.34
N GLY A 31 -2.60 3.81 -0.12
CA GLY A 31 -1.79 3.89 1.09
C GLY A 31 -0.85 2.69 1.22
N VAL A 32 0.31 2.89 1.83
CA VAL A 32 1.25 1.83 2.22
C VAL A 32 1.66 2.07 3.66
N SER A 33 1.29 1.14 4.55
CA SER A 33 1.74 1.14 5.95
C SER A 33 2.41 -0.20 6.24
N MET A 34 3.73 -0.21 6.18
CA MET A 34 4.56 -1.41 6.28
C MET A 34 5.92 -1.07 6.88
N ARG A 35 6.58 -2.06 7.50
CA ARG A 35 7.99 -1.91 7.88
C ARG A 35 8.87 -1.84 6.64
N ARG A 36 9.98 -1.10 6.74
CA ARG A 36 10.99 -1.00 5.67
C ARG A 36 11.56 -2.39 5.37
N GLY A 37 11.53 -2.79 4.10
CA GLY A 37 12.03 -4.09 3.65
C GLY A 37 11.60 -4.42 2.23
N PRO A 38 12.03 -5.57 1.69
CA PRO A 38 11.65 -6.03 0.34
C PRO A 38 10.13 -6.07 0.11
N GLU A 39 9.36 -6.40 1.13
CA GLU A 39 7.90 -6.49 1.08
C GLU A 39 7.28 -5.11 0.81
N MET A 40 7.74 -4.07 1.51
CA MET A 40 7.34 -2.68 1.26
C MET A 40 7.71 -2.24 -0.17
N ILE A 41 8.92 -2.61 -0.63
CA ILE A 41 9.34 -2.27 -2.00
C ILE A 41 8.47 -3.00 -3.03
N ALA A 42 8.13 -4.27 -2.81
CA ALA A 42 7.22 -5.00 -3.68
C ALA A 42 5.82 -4.35 -3.72
N ALA A 43 5.31 -3.86 -2.59
CA ALA A 43 4.04 -3.14 -2.52
C ALA A 43 4.06 -1.83 -3.31
N VAL A 44 5.10 -1.00 -3.13
CA VAL A 44 5.29 0.25 -3.88
C VAL A 44 5.37 -0.03 -5.38
N LEU A 45 6.21 -0.98 -5.80
CA LEU A 45 6.32 -1.37 -7.21
C LEU A 45 5.00 -1.93 -7.75
N GLY A 46 4.26 -2.69 -6.94
CA GLY A 46 2.94 -3.21 -7.31
C GLY A 46 1.92 -2.10 -7.57
N ILE A 47 1.91 -1.05 -6.74
CA ILE A 47 1.07 0.14 -6.94
C ILE A 47 1.44 0.85 -8.24
N LEU A 48 2.73 1.11 -8.46
CA LEU A 48 3.20 1.78 -9.67
C LEU A 48 2.89 0.97 -10.93
N LYS A 49 3.06 -0.36 -10.88
CA LYS A 49 2.70 -1.28 -11.98
C LYS A 49 1.19 -1.35 -12.20
N ALA A 50 0.37 -1.15 -11.17
CA ALA A 50 -1.08 -1.00 -11.32
C ALA A 50 -1.47 0.33 -11.98
N GLY A 51 -0.55 1.30 -12.05
CA GLY A 51 -0.77 2.65 -12.56
C GLY A 51 -1.13 3.67 -11.48
N GLY A 52 -1.17 3.25 -10.21
CA GLY A 52 -1.49 4.13 -9.09
C GLY A 52 -0.28 4.90 -8.55
N ALA A 53 -0.56 5.85 -7.65
CA ALA A 53 0.43 6.52 -6.81
C ALA A 53 0.38 5.94 -5.40
N TYR A 54 1.53 5.87 -4.71
CA TYR A 54 1.57 5.40 -3.32
C TYR A 54 1.55 6.59 -2.34
N LEU A 55 0.85 6.42 -1.22
CA LEU A 55 0.87 7.32 -0.08
C LEU A 55 1.58 6.60 1.10
N PRO A 56 2.77 7.04 1.53
CA PRO A 56 3.40 6.46 2.72
C PRO A 56 2.61 6.85 3.97
N VAL A 57 2.19 5.86 4.74
CA VAL A 57 1.47 6.05 6.01
C VAL A 57 2.27 5.38 7.12
N GLU A 58 2.94 6.18 7.96
CA GLU A 58 3.70 5.63 9.07
C GLU A 58 2.78 4.94 10.09
N PRO A 59 3.07 3.69 10.50
CA PRO A 59 2.24 2.98 11.48
C PRO A 59 2.10 3.70 12.82
N SER A 60 3.11 4.50 13.20
CA SER A 60 3.14 5.30 14.43
C SER A 60 2.42 6.64 14.32
N LEU A 61 1.81 6.96 13.18
CA LEU A 61 1.10 8.22 13.00
C LEU A 61 -0.17 8.26 13.86
N ALA A 62 -0.45 9.41 14.47
CA ALA A 62 -1.71 9.60 15.20
C ALA A 62 -2.91 9.38 14.24
N PRO A 63 -3.97 8.67 14.67
CA PRO A 63 -5.12 8.35 13.81
C PRO A 63 -5.73 9.56 13.11
N GLU A 64 -5.82 10.70 13.79
CA GLU A 64 -6.39 11.95 13.25
C GLU A 64 -5.53 12.52 12.12
N ARG A 65 -4.20 12.41 12.24
CA ARG A 65 -3.28 12.83 11.17
C ARG A 65 -3.38 11.91 9.96
N ALA A 66 -3.49 10.60 10.19
CA ALA A 66 -3.67 9.66 9.10
C ALA A 66 -5.00 9.93 8.37
N ALA A 67 -6.08 10.20 9.11
CA ALA A 67 -7.39 10.52 8.55
C ALA A 67 -7.34 11.70 7.58
N GLY A 68 -6.71 12.81 7.96
CA GLY A 68 -6.52 13.96 7.07
C GLY A 68 -5.76 13.59 5.79
N MET A 69 -4.71 12.78 5.88
CA MET A 69 -3.98 12.31 4.70
C MET A 69 -4.84 11.47 3.76
N PHE A 70 -5.64 10.54 4.29
CA PHE A 70 -6.57 9.73 3.48
C PHE A 70 -7.65 10.59 2.82
N GLU A 71 -8.15 11.60 3.52
CA GLU A 71 -9.14 12.54 3.00
C GLU A 71 -8.57 13.42 1.88
N ASP A 72 -7.44 14.09 2.13
CA ASP A 72 -6.77 15.00 1.18
C ASP A 72 -6.41 14.29 -0.13
N THR A 73 -5.95 13.05 -0.04
CA THR A 73 -5.54 12.25 -1.19
C THR A 73 -6.69 11.45 -1.82
N ARG A 74 -7.88 11.49 -1.21
CA ARG A 74 -9.03 10.64 -1.56
C ARG A 74 -8.67 9.15 -1.62
N THR A 75 -7.69 8.72 -0.83
CA THR A 75 -7.24 7.33 -0.77
C THR A 75 -8.34 6.47 -0.15
N ARG A 76 -8.58 5.29 -0.73
CA ARG A 76 -9.59 4.32 -0.24
C ARG A 76 -9.02 2.92 0.01
N LEU A 77 -7.79 2.68 -0.42
CA LEU A 77 -7.08 1.41 -0.28
C LEU A 77 -5.82 1.61 0.55
N LEU A 78 -5.49 0.64 1.38
CA LEU A 78 -4.26 0.60 2.16
C LEU A 78 -3.62 -0.78 2.06
N LEU A 79 -2.35 -0.84 1.66
CA LEU A 79 -1.54 -2.07 1.74
C LEU A 79 -0.84 -2.16 3.09
N THR A 80 -0.88 -3.35 3.68
CA THR A 80 -0.22 -3.70 4.94
C THR A 80 0.41 -5.10 4.87
N THR A 81 1.28 -5.42 5.82
CA THR A 81 1.80 -6.78 6.07
C THR A 81 1.31 -7.28 7.43
N SER A 82 1.36 -8.60 7.66
CA SER A 82 0.94 -9.23 8.92
C SER A 82 1.75 -8.77 10.14
N ASP A 83 2.99 -8.30 9.95
CA ASP A 83 3.86 -7.78 11.01
C ASP A 83 3.64 -6.29 11.32
N THR A 84 2.77 -5.61 10.56
CA THR A 84 2.41 -4.21 10.82
C THR A 84 1.32 -4.17 11.88
N HIS A 85 1.71 -3.76 13.09
CA HIS A 85 0.78 -3.62 14.21
C HIS A 85 -0.21 -2.48 13.92
N ARG A 86 -1.47 -2.86 13.62
CA ARG A 86 -2.66 -1.99 13.39
C ARG A 86 -2.34 -0.68 12.64
N PRO A 87 -2.44 -0.65 11.30
CA PRO A 87 -2.19 0.58 10.59
C PRO A 87 -3.25 1.66 10.93
N PRO A 88 -2.88 2.96 10.97
CA PRO A 88 -3.80 4.04 11.27
C PRO A 88 -4.69 4.32 10.05
N ALA A 89 -5.68 3.45 9.82
CA ALA A 89 -6.67 3.57 8.77
C ALA A 89 -8.02 4.00 9.37
N PRO A 90 -8.61 5.11 8.89
CA PRO A 90 -9.99 5.46 9.23
C PRO A 90 -11.00 4.39 8.80
N ASP A 91 -12.21 4.47 9.34
CA ASP A 91 -13.33 3.65 8.90
C ASP A 91 -13.59 3.84 7.38
N GLY A 92 -13.91 2.75 6.70
CA GLY A 92 -14.18 2.76 5.25
C GLY A 92 -12.93 2.67 4.35
N ILE A 93 -11.71 2.67 4.90
CA ILE A 93 -10.50 2.32 4.15
C ILE A 93 -10.38 0.80 4.04
N LEU A 94 -10.36 0.29 2.81
CA LEU A 94 -10.14 -1.13 2.56
C LEU A 94 -8.65 -1.45 2.76
N THR A 95 -8.36 -2.14 3.86
CA THR A 95 -7.01 -2.61 4.18
C THR A 95 -6.75 -3.98 3.58
N ILE A 96 -5.62 -4.13 2.90
CA ILE A 96 -5.24 -5.32 2.15
C ILE A 96 -3.90 -5.80 2.64
N GLU A 97 -3.88 -7.03 3.16
CA GLU A 97 -2.64 -7.73 3.46
C GLU A 97 -2.02 -8.35 2.18
N VAL A 98 -0.70 -8.19 1.99
CA VAL A 98 0.06 -8.66 0.81
C VAL A 98 1.44 -9.22 1.13
#